data_AF-A0A969BKW1-F1
#
_entry.id   AF-A0A969BKW1-F1
#
_cell.length_a   1.000
_cell.length_b   1.000
_cell.length_c   1.000
_cell.angle_alpha   90.00
_cell.angle_beta   90.00
_cell.angle_gamma   90.00
#
_symmetry.space_group_name_H-M   'P 1'
#
loop_
_entity.id
_entity.type
_entity.pdbx_description
1 polymer ?
#
loop_
_entity_poly.entity_id
_entity_poly.type
_entity_poly.pdbx_seq_one_letter_code
_entity_poly.pdbx_strand_id
1 'polypeptide(L)' 'MFPTIFALGVKDLGPFTKLGSSFIIMAIVGGAILPPLMGLIVDNVGIQQAFIMPAVCFLVVLWYAVKGYNAAPAS' A
#
# COMPACT_ATOMS: atom_id res chain seq x y z
N MET A 1 -8.38 -3.97 4.33
CA MET A 1 -7.65 -3.59 3.10
C MET A 1 -6.62 -4.62 2.69
N PHE A 2 -5.70 -5.02 3.58
CA PHE A 2 -4.60 -5.93 3.23
C PHE A 2 -5.00 -7.28 2.58
N PRO A 3 -5.99 -8.05 3.09
CA PRO A 3 -6.36 -9.32 2.45
C PRO A 3 -6.88 -9.15 1.01
N THR A 4 -7.65 -8.10 0.75
CA THR A 4 -8.17 -7.78 -0.59
C THR A 4 -7.05 -7.32 -1.52
N ILE A 5 -6.12 -6.48 -1.04
CA ILE A 5 -4.95 -6.05 -1.81
C ILE A 5 -4.07 -7.24 -2.16
N PHE A 6 -3.86 -8.15 -1.21
CA PHE A 6 -3.08 -9.36 -1.43
C PHE A 6 -3.76 -10.27 -2.46
N ALA A 7 -5.05 -10.56 -2.29
CA ALA A 7 -5.81 -11.41 -3.21
C ALA A 7 -5.83 -10.85 -4.64
N LEU A 8 -6.01 -9.52 -4.79
CA LEU A 8 -5.99 -8.86 -6.09
C LEU A 8 -4.57 -8.76 -6.68
N GLY A 9 -3.55 -8.53 -5.86
CA GLY A 9 -2.17 -8.34 -6.31
C GLY A 9 -1.46 -9.62 -6.73
N VAL A 10 -1.97 -10.78 -6.31
CA VAL A 10 -1.48 -12.11 -6.75
C VAL A 10 -2.40 -12.77 -7.78
N LYS A 11 -3.53 -12.11 -8.12
CA LYS A 11 -4.47 -12.61 -9.12
C LYS A 11 -3.80 -12.67 -10.48
N ASP A 12 -3.96 -13.79 -11.19
CA ASP A 12 -3.47 -13.98 -12.57
C ASP A 12 -1.94 -13.89 -12.75
N LEU A 13 -1.14 -14.06 -11.68
CA LEU A 13 0.33 -14.10 -11.75
C LEU A 13 0.93 -15.47 -12.14
N GLY A 14 0.12 -16.53 -12.15
CA GLY A 14 0.54 -17.89 -12.49
C GLY A 14 1.81 -18.32 -11.71
N PRO A 15 2.90 -18.73 -12.38
CA PRO A 15 4.13 -19.19 -11.73
C PRO A 15 4.82 -18.10 -10.89
N PHE A 16 4.56 -16.82 -11.15
CA PHE A 16 5.15 -15.71 -10.41
C PHE A 16 4.44 -15.39 -9.09
N THR A 17 3.34 -16.07 -8.75
CA THR A 17 2.53 -15.84 -7.53
C THR A 17 3.38 -15.86 -6.26
N LYS A 18 4.33 -16.79 -6.14
CA LYS A 18 5.23 -16.90 -4.98
C LYS A 18 6.16 -15.69 -4.83
N LEU A 19 6.61 -15.15 -5.96
CA LEU A 19 7.51 -14.02 -6.00
C LEU A 19 6.74 -12.71 -5.75
N GLY A 20 5.57 -12.55 -6.40
CA GLY A 20 4.67 -11.42 -6.17
C GLY A 20 4.17 -11.30 -4.73
N SER A 21 3.76 -12.42 -4.12
CA SER A 21 3.35 -12.44 -2.70
C SER A 21 4.49 -12.03 -1.77
N SER A 22 5.72 -12.43 -2.08
CA SER A 22 6.91 -12.04 -1.31
C SER A 22 7.16 -10.53 -1.35
N PHE A 23 6.97 -9.89 -2.51
CA PHE A 23 7.04 -8.43 -2.62
C PHE A 23 5.95 -7.71 -1.83
N ILE A 24 4.71 -8.19 -1.87
CA ILE A 24 3.60 -7.60 -1.10
C ILE A 24 3.89 -7.68 0.41
N ILE A 25 4.46 -8.79 0.88
CA ILE A 25 4.85 -8.94 2.30
C ILE A 25 6.02 -8.02 2.64
N MET A 26 7.03 -7.88 1.79
CA MET A 26 8.14 -6.95 2.04
C MET A 26 7.66 -5.49 2.14
N ALA A 27 6.61 -5.12 1.42
CA ALA A 27 6.02 -3.78 1.49
C ALA A 27 5.45 -3.43 2.89
N ILE A 28 5.26 -4.40 3.79
CA ILE A 28 4.87 -4.16 5.20
C ILE A 28 5.88 -3.24 5.91
N VAL A 29 7.14 -3.19 5.46
CA VAL A 29 8.15 -2.25 5.97
C VAL A 29 7.67 -0.79 5.94
N GLY A 30 6.80 -0.42 5.00
CA GLY A 30 6.18 0.90 4.95
C GLY A 30 5.41 1.25 6.23
N GLY A 31 4.82 0.26 6.91
CA GLY A 31 4.15 0.41 8.20
C GLY A 31 5.08 0.74 9.35
N ALA A 32 6.38 0.46 9.23
CA ALA A 32 7.39 0.89 10.21
C ALA A 32 7.98 2.27 9.86
N ILE A 33 7.99 2.64 8.57
CA ILE A 33 8.54 3.92 8.08
C ILE A 33 7.54 5.06 8.24
N LEU A 34 6.26 4.81 8.00
CA LEU A 34 5.23 5.86 8.01
C LEU A 34 4.97 6.46 9.40
N PRO A 35 4.90 5.70 10.52
CA PRO A 35 4.63 6.29 11.83
C PRO A 35 5.70 7.28 12.31
N PRO A 36 7.01 7.01 12.17
CA PRO A 36 8.05 8.01 12.45
C PRO A 36 7.94 9.27 11.58
N LEU A 37 7.65 9.11 10.29
CA LEU A 37 7.43 10.25 9.39
C LEU A 37 6.23 11.08 9.81
N MET A 38 5.13 10.44 10.23
CA MET A 38 3.97 11.14 10.77
C MET A 38 4.31 11.87 12.07
N GLY A 39 5.11 11.25 12.96
CA GLY A 39 5.60 11.90 14.18
C GLY A 39 6.38 13.18 13.89
N LEU A 40 7.29 13.15 12.93
CA LEU A 40 8.04 14.34 12.49
C LEU A 40 7.10 15.43 11.94
N ILE A 41 6.04 15.07 11.22
CA ILE A 41 5.05 16.03 10.72
C ILE A 41 4.26 16.63 11.88
N VAL A 42 3.83 15.82 12.85
CA VAL A 42 3.12 16.29 14.05
C VAL A 42 3.95 17.33 14.80
N ASP A 43 5.25 17.11 14.96
CA ASP A 43 6.15 18.00 15.69
C ASP A 43 6.29 19.39 15.03
N ASN A 44 6.05 19.50 13.72
CA ASN A 44 6.23 20.75 12.96
C ASN A 44 4.91 21.50 12.68
N VAL A 45 3.82 20.77 12.37
CA VAL A 45 2.56 21.37 11.89
C VAL A 45 1.33 20.98 12.72
N GLY A 46 1.52 20.18 13.77
CA GLY A 46 0.47 19.74 14.67
C GLY A 46 -0.32 18.53 14.16
N ILE A 47 -1.08 17.93 15.07
CA ILE A 47 -1.75 16.64 14.88
C ILE A 47 -2.79 16.68 13.75
N GLN A 48 -3.54 17.77 13.64
CA GLN A 48 -4.64 17.86 12.67
C GLN A 48 -4.15 17.86 11.21
N GLN A 49 -3.04 18.56 10.93
CA GLN A 49 -2.45 18.57 9.60
C GLN A 49 -1.73 17.24 9.29
N ALA A 50 -1.20 16.55 10.31
CA ALA A 50 -0.56 15.25 10.13
C ALA A 50 -1.52 14.17 9.59
N PHE A 51 -2.85 14.31 9.77
CA PHE A 51 -3.85 13.41 9.17
C PHE A 51 -3.92 13.48 7.64
N ILE A 52 -3.34 14.50 7.00
CA ILE A 52 -3.21 14.53 5.54
C ILE A 52 -2.35 13.36 5.05
N MET A 53 -1.35 12.96 5.83
CA MET A 53 -0.45 11.87 5.47
C MET A 53 -1.18 10.52 5.27
N PRO A 54 -1.95 9.99 6.25
CA PRO A 54 -2.75 8.79 6.02
C PRO A 54 -3.85 8.99 4.96
N ALA A 55 -4.40 10.21 4.81
CA ALA A 55 -5.36 10.48 3.75
C ALA A 55 -4.76 10.27 2.34
N VAL A 56 -3.53 10.71 2.11
CA VAL A 56 -2.79 10.46 0.86
C VAL A 56 -2.54 8.96 0.66
N CYS A 57 -2.19 8.22 1.71
CA CYS A 57 -2.04 6.76 1.61
C CYS A 57 -3.36 6.08 1.18
N PHE A 58 -4.50 6.53 1.71
CA PHE A 58 -5.80 6.00 1.31
C PHE A 58 -6.17 6.34 -0.14
N LEU A 59 -5.75 7.49 -0.67
CA LEU A 59 -5.92 7.81 -2.10
C LEU A 59 -5.19 6.82 -3.01
N VAL A 60 -3.98 6.40 -2.62
CA VAL A 60 -3.22 5.36 -3.36
C VAL A 60 -3.96 4.03 -3.32
N VAL A 61 -4.50 3.63 -2.16
CA VAL A 61 -5.29 2.40 -2.05
C VAL A 61 -6.58 2.49 -2.87
N LEU A 62 -7.23 3.64 -2.91
CA LEU A 62 -8.42 3.87 -3.71
C LEU A 62 -8.11 3.75 -5.21
N TRP A 63 -7.02 4.35 -5.67
CA TRP A 63 -6.55 4.18 -7.05
C TRP A 63 -6.27 2.72 -7.38
N TYR A 64 -5.61 1.98 -6.47
CA TYR A 64 -5.36 0.55 -6.63
C TYR A 64 -6.67 -0.24 -6.75
N ALA A 65 -7.67 0.07 -5.92
CA ALA A 65 -8.97 -0.59 -5.94
C ALA A 65 -9.78 -0.32 -7.23
N VAL A 66 -9.67 0.87 -7.81
CA VAL A 66 -10.45 1.24 -9.02
C VAL A 66 -9.77 0.77 -10.30
N LYS A 67 -8.45 0.94 -10.41
CA LYS A 67 -7.73 0.73 -11.67
C LYS A 67 -6.42 -0.04 -11.51
N GLY A 68 -5.71 0.14 -10.40
CA GLY A 68 -4.37 -0.43 -10.22
C GLY A 68 -4.33 -1.95 -10.03
N TYR A 69 -5.45 -2.61 -9.70
CA TYR A 69 -5.49 -4.07 -9.59
C TYR A 69 -5.51 -4.81 -10.94
N ASN A 70 -5.85 -4.14 -12.04
CA ASN A 70 -5.83 -4.71 -13.38
C ASN A 70 -4.39 -4.68 -13.95
N ALA A 71 -3.47 -5.38 -13.31
CA ALA A 71 -2.19 -5.70 -13.93
C ALA A 71 -2.43 -6.71 -15.06
N ALA A 72 -1.86 -6.47 -16.24
CA ALA A 72 -2.03 -7.34 -17.41
C ALA A 72 -1.69 -8.80 -17.05
N PRO A 73 -2.46 -9.78 -17.53
CA PRO A 73 -2.22 -11.19 -17.22
C PRO A 73 -0.82 -11.59 -17.66
N ALA A 74 -0.05 -12.20 -16.76
CA ALA A 74 1.22 -12.81 -17.11
C ALA A 74 0.92 -14.07 -17.95
N SER A 75 1.07 -13.95 -19.26
CA SER A 75 0.89 -15.02 -20.26
C SER A 75 1.82 -16.19 -20.02
#